data_AF-A0A932VXS8-F1
#
_entry.id   AF-A0A932VXS8-F1
#
_cell.length_a   1.000
_cell.length_b   1.000
_cell.length_c   1.000
_cell.angle_alpha   90.00
_cell.angle_beta   90.00
_cell.angle_gamma   90.00
#
_symmetry.space_group_name_H-M   'P 1'
#
loop_
_entity.id
_entity.type
_entity.pdbx_description
1 polymer ?
#
loop_
_entity_poly.entity_id
_entity_poly.type
_entity_poly.pdbx_seq_one_letter_code
_entity_poly.pdbx_strand_id
1 'polypeptide(L)'
;MGSNLNMTRTPDCHFAAEARHNGSKMWVFTPDFAQVSKYADEWVAINAGQDGAWWMAVNHVLLTEFHHEKKTPYFLNYAKQYTDSPYLVELTEHDGKWQAGKLLRANRLKGYQGTENGDWKFLMWDTAENRPKMPMGSVGFRWGKEKGKWNLLMKDGVDGSAIDPALTFLGQGDAVVPVALNDFADGRTITRCVPIRRVQAANGETVTVTTVYDLLMAQYGVSRGLEGEYPASFDDDSQPYTPAWTEKYTGISRQVLIRFAREWATTAERTNGKCTVIIGAGINHWYHGNLMYRSAIHALMFCGCIGVNGGGLAHYVGQEKLAPGESWSAIAFGRDWFPAARLQNAPSWHYVHTDQWRYERDFTDYHTVPPANGNGSLAHGHTMDLQVRAVRSGWLPFYPQFQKNPLEVVKEAEAAGAKNDEAVVSYAVEQLKHGKLKFSVEDPDAPENWPRVWYIWRGNALMASAKGHEYFLKHYLGTHNNAISDDNLAEGSAREVKWHKNAPQGKMDLVVDLNFRMDTSALYSDIVLPAATWYEKADLNSTDMHSFIHPLSEAVPPAWESKSDWQIFRAIAKKFSELAEKHFPEPVKDLVASPLAHDTAAEIAQPDIKDWLRGEVEAIPGKTMPGLKVVTRDYK
;
A
#
# COMPACT_ATOMS: atom_id res chain seq x y z
N MET A 1 5.42 18.01 -8.59
CA MET A 1 5.71 17.79 -7.17
C MET A 1 6.77 16.71 -7.05
N GLY A 2 8.01 17.04 -6.68
CA GLY A 2 9.11 16.05 -6.52
C GLY A 2 9.34 15.15 -7.74
N SER A 3 9.15 15.68 -8.95
CA SER A 3 9.32 14.97 -10.22
C SER A 3 10.11 15.84 -11.20
N ASN A 4 11.31 15.39 -11.55
CA ASN A 4 12.23 16.11 -12.43
C ASN A 4 12.11 15.58 -13.86
N LEU A 5 11.16 16.13 -14.62
CA LEU A 5 10.75 15.59 -15.93
C LEU A 5 11.89 15.57 -16.94
N ASN A 6 12.70 16.62 -17.01
CA ASN A 6 13.83 16.72 -17.93
C ASN A 6 14.82 15.57 -17.79
N MET A 7 15.12 15.18 -16.55
CA MET A 7 16.13 14.17 -16.25
C MET A 7 15.57 12.77 -16.23
N THR A 8 14.32 12.62 -15.79
CA THR A 8 13.79 11.30 -15.47
C THR A 8 12.71 10.83 -16.44
N ARG A 9 12.05 11.75 -17.17
CA ARG A 9 10.96 11.57 -18.17
C ARG A 9 11.33 12.31 -19.47
N THR A 10 12.61 12.29 -19.83
CA THR A 10 13.15 13.03 -20.98
C THR A 10 12.34 12.87 -22.27
N PRO A 11 11.95 11.65 -22.73
CA PRO A 11 11.23 11.51 -23.98
C PRO A 11 9.84 12.15 -23.97
N ASP A 12 9.20 12.30 -22.80
CA ASP A 12 7.84 12.84 -22.65
C ASP A 12 7.82 14.30 -22.18
N CYS A 13 8.99 14.87 -21.85
CA CYS A 13 9.09 16.20 -21.25
C CYS A 13 8.56 17.32 -22.16
N HIS A 14 8.53 17.10 -23.48
CA HIS A 14 8.03 18.07 -24.43
C HIS A 14 6.54 18.41 -24.18
N PHE A 15 5.71 17.44 -23.76
CA PHE A 15 4.30 17.68 -23.45
C PHE A 15 4.11 18.72 -22.34
N ALA A 16 4.98 18.74 -21.33
CA ALA A 16 4.91 19.74 -20.27
C ALA A 16 5.22 21.15 -20.80
N ALA A 17 6.22 21.28 -21.68
CA ALA A 17 6.57 22.55 -22.30
C ALA A 17 5.49 23.03 -23.29
N GLU A 18 4.98 22.13 -24.13
CA GLU A 18 3.94 22.43 -25.13
C GLU A 18 2.60 22.78 -24.49
N ALA A 19 2.23 22.13 -23.38
CA ALA A 19 1.01 22.45 -22.64
C ALA A 19 1.02 23.90 -22.13
N ARG A 20 2.20 24.46 -21.82
CA ARG A 20 2.35 25.88 -21.44
C ARG A 20 2.11 26.82 -22.60
N HIS A 21 2.57 26.48 -23.81
CA HIS A 21 2.21 27.23 -25.02
C HIS A 21 0.71 27.19 -25.29
N ASN A 22 0.03 26.14 -24.85
CA ASN A 22 -1.43 26.04 -24.87
C ASN A 22 -2.13 26.71 -23.65
N GLY A 23 -1.41 27.53 -22.88
CA GLY A 23 -1.96 28.33 -21.78
C GLY A 23 -2.05 27.63 -20.42
N SER A 24 -1.49 26.43 -20.25
CA SER A 24 -1.44 25.78 -18.93
C SER A 24 -0.38 26.43 -18.04
N LYS A 25 -0.76 26.83 -16.82
CA LYS A 25 0.19 27.31 -15.80
C LYS A 25 0.89 26.12 -15.12
N MET A 26 2.21 26.18 -14.99
CA MET A 26 3.04 25.13 -14.40
C MET A 26 3.68 25.58 -13.08
N TRP A 27 3.30 24.92 -11.99
CA TRP A 27 3.93 25.07 -10.68
C TRP A 27 4.90 23.91 -10.41
N VAL A 28 6.13 24.25 -10.03
CA VAL A 28 7.18 23.25 -9.74
C VAL A 28 7.54 23.30 -8.25
N PHE A 29 7.37 22.17 -7.58
CA PHE A 29 7.69 21.97 -6.16
C PHE A 29 8.93 21.09 -6.05
N THR A 30 10.06 21.71 -5.73
CA THR A 30 11.37 21.06 -5.50
C THR A 30 12.20 21.91 -4.53
N PRO A 31 12.91 21.32 -3.56
CA PRO A 31 13.76 22.06 -2.63
C PRO A 31 14.93 22.77 -3.32
N ASP A 32 15.49 22.14 -4.35
CA ASP A 32 16.54 22.67 -5.20
C ASP A 32 15.96 23.29 -6.49
N PHE A 33 16.76 24.12 -7.18
CA PHE A 33 16.42 24.61 -8.52
C PHE A 33 16.67 23.52 -9.57
N ALA A 34 15.85 22.47 -9.52
CA ALA A 34 15.94 21.30 -10.41
C ALA A 34 15.76 21.69 -11.89
N GLN A 35 16.18 20.81 -12.81
CA GLN A 35 16.14 21.11 -14.25
C GLN A 35 14.73 21.47 -14.75
N VAL A 36 13.70 20.80 -14.24
CA VAL A 36 12.28 21.08 -14.56
C VAL A 36 11.83 22.48 -14.10
N SER A 37 12.47 23.07 -13.08
CA SER A 37 12.13 24.42 -12.60
C SER A 37 12.36 25.50 -13.65
N LYS A 38 13.18 25.24 -14.68
CA LYS A 38 13.36 26.14 -15.83
C LYS A 38 12.09 26.32 -16.67
N TYR A 39 11.14 25.40 -16.57
CA TYR A 39 9.85 25.48 -17.25
C TYR A 39 8.73 25.97 -16.34
N ALA A 40 9.01 26.23 -15.07
CA ALA A 40 7.99 26.66 -14.13
C ALA A 40 7.56 28.09 -14.45
N ASP A 41 6.26 28.36 -14.36
CA ASP A 41 5.77 29.73 -14.21
C ASP A 41 5.93 30.17 -12.74
N GLU A 42 5.89 29.21 -11.81
CA GLU A 42 6.13 29.42 -10.38
C GLU A 42 6.98 28.26 -9.83
N TRP A 43 8.16 28.59 -9.29
CA TRP A 43 8.98 27.62 -8.54
C TRP A 43 8.80 27.81 -7.05
N VAL A 44 8.44 26.73 -6.36
CA VAL A 44 8.26 26.67 -4.91
C VAL A 44 9.39 25.85 -4.31
N ALA A 45 10.35 26.55 -3.71
CA ALA A 45 11.52 25.99 -3.03
C ALA A 45 11.15 25.39 -1.66
N ILE A 46 10.24 24.42 -1.66
CA ILE A 46 9.71 23.81 -0.44
C ILE A 46 10.79 23.01 0.29
N ASN A 47 10.86 23.13 1.62
CA ASN A 47 11.73 22.28 2.43
C ASN A 47 11.49 20.79 2.15
N ALA A 48 12.57 20.03 1.95
CA ALA A 48 12.49 18.63 1.56
C ALA A 48 11.73 17.79 2.61
N GLY A 49 10.75 17.00 2.17
CA GLY A 49 9.91 16.17 3.04
C GLY A 49 8.75 16.91 3.69
N GLN A 50 8.57 18.21 3.40
CA GLN A 50 7.51 19.05 3.98
C GLN A 50 6.35 19.34 3.01
N ASP A 51 6.32 18.68 1.83
CA ASP A 51 5.22 18.82 0.86
C ASP A 51 3.85 18.46 1.44
N GLY A 52 3.80 17.54 2.41
CA GLY A 52 2.58 17.23 3.14
C GLY A 52 2.01 18.46 3.85
N ALA A 53 2.84 19.24 4.55
CA ALA A 53 2.39 20.45 5.25
C ALA A 53 1.82 21.51 4.28
N TRP A 54 2.41 21.64 3.09
CA TRP A 54 1.90 22.52 2.04
C TRP A 54 0.51 22.09 1.59
N TRP A 55 0.37 20.84 1.12
CA TRP A 55 -0.90 20.37 0.59
C TRP A 55 -1.99 20.26 1.67
N MET A 56 -1.61 20.03 2.93
CA MET A 56 -2.58 20.10 4.02
C MET A 56 -3.20 21.50 4.16
N ALA A 57 -2.37 22.55 4.06
CA ALA A 57 -2.86 23.93 4.10
C ALA A 57 -3.58 24.38 2.82
N VAL A 58 -3.18 23.85 1.65
CA VAL A 58 -3.97 24.04 0.41
C VAL A 58 -5.38 23.50 0.61
N ASN A 59 -5.52 22.28 1.12
CA ASN A 59 -6.82 21.66 1.37
C ASN A 59 -7.66 22.44 2.38
N HIS A 60 -7.05 23.04 3.41
CA HIS A 60 -7.76 23.94 4.33
C HIS A 60 -8.41 25.11 3.59
N VAL A 61 -7.68 25.77 2.68
CA VAL A 61 -8.23 26.87 1.86
C VAL A 61 -9.32 26.36 0.91
N LEU A 62 -9.08 25.24 0.21
CA LEU A 62 -10.05 24.65 -0.72
C LEU A 62 -11.38 24.31 -0.02
N LEU A 63 -11.30 23.67 1.15
CA LEU A 63 -12.47 23.26 1.89
C LEU A 63 -13.21 24.46 2.51
N THR A 64 -12.48 25.47 2.99
CA THR A 64 -13.07 26.69 3.54
C THR A 64 -13.82 27.47 2.47
N GLU A 65 -13.11 27.89 1.41
CA GLU A 65 -13.67 28.83 0.43
C GLU A 65 -14.63 28.15 -0.55
N PHE A 66 -14.30 26.95 -1.05
CA PHE A 66 -15.03 26.35 -2.18
C PHE A 66 -16.03 25.28 -1.75
N HIS A 67 -15.84 24.65 -0.60
CA HIS A 67 -16.78 23.64 -0.08
C HIS A 67 -17.74 24.19 0.97
N HIS A 68 -17.25 24.99 1.92
CA HIS A 68 -18.08 25.50 3.02
C HIS A 68 -18.75 26.84 2.69
N GLU A 69 -17.98 27.85 2.28
CA GLU A 69 -18.48 29.21 2.05
C GLU A 69 -19.22 29.31 0.70
N LYS A 70 -18.52 29.08 -0.41
CA LYS A 70 -19.09 29.18 -1.76
C LYS A 70 -19.97 27.99 -2.15
N LYS A 71 -19.66 26.79 -1.65
CA LYS A 71 -20.35 25.53 -1.98
C LYS A 71 -20.41 25.27 -3.50
N THR A 72 -19.25 25.21 -4.16
CA THR A 72 -19.13 24.99 -5.61
C THR A 72 -19.85 23.69 -6.03
N PRO A 73 -20.91 23.75 -6.86
CA PRO A 73 -21.76 22.59 -7.15
C PRO A 73 -21.02 21.39 -7.76
N TYR A 74 -20.09 21.65 -8.69
CA TYR A 74 -19.32 20.59 -9.34
C TYR A 74 -18.49 19.79 -8.31
N PHE A 75 -17.84 20.47 -7.36
CA PHE A 75 -17.04 19.84 -6.32
C PHE A 75 -17.87 19.01 -5.35
N LEU A 76 -19.01 19.55 -4.91
CA LEU A 76 -19.90 18.84 -3.97
C LEU A 76 -20.54 17.62 -4.63
N ASN A 77 -20.98 17.72 -5.89
CA ASN A 77 -21.54 16.59 -6.63
C ASN A 77 -20.49 15.51 -6.87
N TYR A 78 -19.25 15.90 -7.18
CA TYR A 78 -18.15 14.95 -7.29
C TYR A 78 -17.90 14.21 -5.96
N ALA A 79 -17.80 14.94 -4.85
CA ALA A 79 -17.59 14.36 -3.52
C ALA A 79 -18.75 13.46 -3.07
N LYS A 80 -20.00 13.76 -3.45
CA LYS A 80 -21.14 12.88 -3.19
C LYS A 80 -21.03 11.56 -3.94
N GLN A 81 -20.57 11.60 -5.18
CA GLN A 81 -20.67 10.50 -6.13
C GLN A 81 -19.45 9.57 -6.15
N TYR A 82 -18.25 10.14 -6.02
CA TYR A 82 -17.00 9.44 -6.36
C TYR A 82 -16.02 9.29 -5.18
N THR A 83 -16.41 9.72 -3.99
CA THR A 83 -15.59 9.56 -2.78
C THR A 83 -16.38 8.89 -1.65
N ASP A 84 -15.67 8.52 -0.60
CA ASP A 84 -16.22 8.02 0.66
C ASP A 84 -16.71 9.14 1.59
N SER A 85 -16.61 10.41 1.17
CA SER A 85 -17.05 11.59 1.92
C SER A 85 -18.43 11.46 2.57
N PRO A 86 -19.47 10.87 1.92
CA PRO A 86 -20.80 10.75 2.51
C PRO A 86 -20.99 9.48 3.37
N TYR A 87 -20.00 8.58 3.44
CA TYR A 87 -20.12 7.41 4.30
C TYR A 87 -20.14 7.81 5.77
N LEU A 88 -20.90 7.04 6.54
CA LEU A 88 -21.06 7.20 7.97
C LEU A 88 -19.92 6.51 8.71
N VAL A 89 -19.34 7.21 9.67
CA VAL A 89 -18.30 6.70 10.59
C VAL A 89 -18.91 6.58 11.98
N GLU A 90 -18.79 5.41 12.61
CA GLU A 90 -19.15 5.21 14.02
C GLU A 90 -18.15 5.96 14.91
N LEU A 91 -18.65 6.75 15.86
CA LEU A 91 -17.82 7.44 16.85
C LEU A 91 -17.90 6.72 18.20
N THR A 92 -16.75 6.48 18.82
CA THR A 92 -16.65 5.88 20.15
C THR A 92 -16.25 6.93 21.18
N GLU A 93 -16.95 6.96 22.32
CA GLU A 93 -16.67 7.87 23.42
C GLU A 93 -15.76 7.21 24.46
N HIS A 94 -14.71 7.91 24.88
CA HIS A 94 -13.88 7.56 26.02
C HIS A 94 -13.60 8.83 26.84
N ASP A 95 -14.00 8.84 28.11
CA ASP A 95 -13.78 9.95 29.05
C ASP A 95 -14.17 11.35 28.51
N GLY A 96 -15.34 11.44 27.87
CA GLY A 96 -15.86 12.69 27.30
C GLY A 96 -15.18 13.13 26.00
N LYS A 97 -14.23 12.34 25.46
CA LYS A 97 -13.62 12.56 24.15
C LYS A 97 -14.08 11.50 23.16
N TRP A 98 -14.40 11.94 21.95
CA TRP A 98 -14.87 11.05 20.89
C TRP A 98 -13.73 10.72 19.92
N GLN A 99 -13.71 9.50 19.42
CA GLN A 99 -12.75 9.05 18.42
C GLN A 99 -13.49 8.49 17.20
N ALA A 100 -12.94 8.77 16.02
CA ALA A 100 -13.43 8.18 14.79
C ALA A 100 -13.08 6.69 14.75
N GLY A 101 -14.10 5.84 14.66
CA GLY A 101 -13.97 4.40 14.55
C GLY A 101 -14.06 3.92 13.09
N LYS A 102 -14.81 2.84 12.88
CA LYS A 102 -15.00 2.23 11.56
C LYS A 102 -16.16 2.87 10.81
N LEU A 103 -16.17 2.71 9.49
CA LEU A 103 -17.38 2.97 8.70
C LEU A 103 -18.55 2.12 9.21
N LEU A 104 -19.73 2.71 9.32
CA LEU A 104 -20.97 2.04 9.70
C LEU A 104 -21.31 0.99 8.63
N ARG A 105 -21.39 -0.26 9.06
CA ARG A 105 -21.63 -1.43 8.19
C ARG A 105 -23.11 -1.76 8.11
N ALA A 106 -23.54 -2.31 6.99
CA ALA A 106 -24.95 -2.61 6.73
C ALA A 106 -25.56 -3.54 7.79
N ASN A 107 -24.86 -4.61 8.17
CA ASN A 107 -25.33 -5.57 9.18
C ASN A 107 -25.56 -4.98 10.57
N ARG A 108 -25.05 -3.77 10.86
CA ARG A 108 -25.30 -3.08 12.12
C ARG A 108 -26.75 -2.58 12.22
N LEU A 109 -27.44 -2.36 11.11
CA LEU A 109 -28.81 -1.82 11.11
C LEU A 109 -29.87 -2.87 10.75
N LYS A 110 -31.01 -2.82 11.44
CA LYS A 110 -32.11 -3.80 11.29
C LYS A 110 -32.62 -3.92 9.85
N GLY A 111 -32.70 -2.80 9.13
CA GLY A 111 -33.17 -2.77 7.73
C GLY A 111 -32.26 -3.48 6.74
N TYR A 112 -31.01 -3.77 7.11
CA TYR A 112 -30.03 -4.43 6.24
C TYR A 112 -29.47 -5.73 6.86
N GLN A 113 -29.99 -6.17 8.01
CA GLN A 113 -29.61 -7.45 8.60
C GLN A 113 -29.84 -8.60 7.64
N GLY A 114 -28.90 -9.55 7.61
CA GLY A 114 -28.97 -10.71 6.73
C GLY A 114 -28.55 -10.42 5.28
N THR A 115 -28.15 -9.18 4.97
CA THR A 115 -27.54 -8.86 3.68
C THR A 115 -26.24 -9.66 3.52
N GLU A 116 -26.12 -10.39 2.41
CA GLU A 116 -24.89 -11.10 2.07
C GLU A 116 -23.69 -10.16 2.09
N ASN A 117 -22.59 -10.56 2.75
CA ASN A 117 -21.39 -9.74 2.94
C ASN A 117 -21.68 -8.35 3.54
N GLY A 118 -22.72 -8.20 4.35
CA GLY A 118 -23.15 -6.92 4.92
C GLY A 118 -22.11 -6.20 5.78
N ASP A 119 -21.10 -6.91 6.30
CA ASP A 119 -19.97 -6.31 7.02
C ASP A 119 -18.97 -5.59 6.10
N TRP A 120 -19.12 -5.77 4.79
CA TRP A 120 -18.29 -5.18 3.73
C TRP A 120 -19.10 -4.24 2.83
N LYS A 121 -20.26 -3.80 3.33
CA LYS A 121 -21.15 -2.83 2.70
C LYS A 121 -21.41 -1.70 3.69
N PHE A 122 -21.25 -0.46 3.23
CA PHE A 122 -21.26 0.72 4.10
C PHE A 122 -22.50 1.57 3.87
N LEU A 123 -22.79 2.48 4.80
CA LEU A 123 -24.00 3.28 4.79
C LEU A 123 -23.71 4.77 4.58
N MET A 124 -24.60 5.45 3.86
CA MET A 124 -24.67 6.90 3.70
C MET A 124 -25.99 7.42 4.29
N TRP A 125 -26.06 8.69 4.70
CA TRP A 125 -27.33 9.28 5.09
C TRP A 125 -28.07 9.83 3.87
N ASP A 126 -29.25 9.30 3.58
CA ASP A 126 -30.12 9.81 2.52
C ASP A 126 -30.93 11.02 3.03
N THR A 127 -30.83 12.15 2.34
CA THR A 127 -31.54 13.38 2.71
C THR A 127 -33.04 13.30 2.42
N ALA A 128 -33.45 12.55 1.40
CA ALA A 128 -34.84 12.46 0.95
C ALA A 128 -35.71 11.66 1.93
N GLU A 129 -35.23 10.50 2.38
CA GLU A 129 -35.93 9.67 3.37
C GLU A 129 -35.44 9.89 4.81
N ASN A 130 -34.44 10.75 4.99
CA ASN A 130 -33.85 11.11 6.28
C ASN A 130 -33.47 9.87 7.12
N ARG A 131 -32.79 8.92 6.49
CA ARG A 131 -32.32 7.67 7.12
C ARG A 131 -31.05 7.15 6.46
N PRO A 132 -30.30 6.24 7.10
CA PRO A 132 -29.21 5.55 6.44
C PRO A 132 -29.71 4.68 5.27
N LYS A 133 -28.97 4.73 4.15
CA LYS A 133 -29.12 3.85 2.98
C LYS A 133 -27.80 3.20 2.60
N MET A 134 -27.86 2.01 2.00
CA MET A 134 -26.70 1.22 1.60
C MET A 134 -26.47 1.37 0.09
N PRO A 135 -25.60 2.27 -0.38
CA PRO A 135 -25.34 2.40 -1.81
C PRO A 135 -24.71 1.13 -2.39
N MET A 136 -25.03 0.87 -3.66
CA MET A 136 -24.28 -0.07 -4.50
C MET A 136 -22.78 0.28 -4.57
N GLY A 137 -21.93 -0.68 -4.96
CA GLY A 137 -20.52 -0.41 -5.27
C GLY A 137 -19.50 -0.76 -4.19
N SER A 138 -19.90 -0.90 -2.92
CA SER A 138 -18.99 -1.41 -1.88
C SER A 138 -18.50 -2.84 -2.16
N VAL A 139 -17.32 -3.21 -1.66
CA VAL A 139 -16.62 -4.47 -2.00
C VAL A 139 -17.45 -5.72 -1.69
N GLY A 140 -18.35 -5.67 -0.69
CA GLY A 140 -19.27 -6.76 -0.41
C GLY A 140 -20.19 -7.14 -1.59
N PHE A 141 -20.49 -6.22 -2.51
CA PHE A 141 -21.24 -6.50 -3.74
C PHE A 141 -20.40 -7.19 -4.82
N ARG A 142 -19.07 -6.96 -4.85
CA ARG A 142 -18.16 -7.54 -5.85
C ARG A 142 -18.19 -9.07 -5.81
N TRP A 143 -18.16 -9.62 -4.60
CA TRP A 143 -18.12 -11.05 -4.32
C TRP A 143 -19.48 -11.64 -3.91
N GLY A 144 -20.57 -10.86 -4.01
CA GLY A 144 -21.92 -11.36 -3.78
C GLY A 144 -22.36 -12.35 -4.86
N LYS A 145 -23.31 -13.22 -4.53
CA LYS A 145 -23.96 -14.13 -5.48
C LYS A 145 -24.74 -13.35 -6.53
N GLU A 146 -25.47 -12.33 -6.09
CA GLU A 146 -26.17 -11.40 -6.98
C GLU A 146 -25.17 -10.46 -7.66
N LYS A 147 -25.14 -10.48 -8.99
CA LYS A 147 -24.23 -9.67 -9.81
C LYS A 147 -24.86 -8.36 -10.25
N GLY A 148 -24.03 -7.45 -10.78
CA GLY A 148 -24.48 -6.16 -11.33
C GLY A 148 -24.62 -5.03 -10.32
N LYS A 149 -24.42 -5.26 -9.01
CA LYS A 149 -24.50 -4.25 -7.94
C LYS A 149 -23.15 -3.67 -7.51
N TRP A 150 -22.04 -4.12 -8.11
CA TRP A 150 -20.72 -3.52 -7.90
C TRP A 150 -20.48 -2.43 -8.95
N ASN A 151 -21.09 -1.26 -8.73
CA ASN A 151 -21.04 -0.09 -9.59
C ASN A 151 -21.26 1.18 -8.74
N LEU A 152 -21.02 2.36 -9.31
CA LEU A 152 -21.14 3.63 -8.59
C LEU A 152 -22.53 4.28 -8.68
N LEU A 153 -23.58 3.58 -9.11
CA LEU A 153 -24.92 4.18 -9.17
C LEU A 153 -25.41 4.47 -7.74
N MET A 154 -25.89 5.70 -7.49
CA MET A 154 -26.48 6.11 -6.21
C MET A 154 -27.88 5.54 -6.03
N LYS A 155 -27.91 4.22 -5.84
CA LYS A 155 -29.10 3.43 -5.57
C LYS A 155 -28.86 2.53 -4.38
N ASP A 156 -29.91 2.33 -3.59
CA ASP A 156 -29.87 1.38 -2.49
C ASP A 156 -29.72 -0.04 -3.01
N GLY A 157 -28.82 -0.81 -2.40
CA GLY A 157 -28.49 -2.16 -2.81
C GLY A 157 -29.59 -3.20 -2.55
N VAL A 158 -30.62 -2.87 -1.76
CA VAL A 158 -31.77 -3.75 -1.48
C VAL A 158 -32.94 -3.42 -2.38
N ASP A 159 -33.45 -2.18 -2.32
CA ASP A 159 -34.70 -1.80 -2.98
C ASP A 159 -34.51 -1.03 -4.30
N GLY A 160 -33.27 -0.63 -4.62
CA GLY A 160 -32.95 0.11 -5.85
C GLY A 160 -33.43 1.56 -5.87
N SER A 161 -33.97 2.07 -4.75
CA SER A 161 -34.37 3.47 -4.61
C SER A 161 -33.17 4.40 -4.76
N ALA A 162 -33.41 5.61 -5.26
CA ALA A 162 -32.35 6.61 -5.38
C ALA A 162 -31.84 7.03 -3.98
N ILE A 163 -30.56 7.42 -3.95
CA ILE A 163 -29.91 8.00 -2.76
C ILE A 163 -29.45 9.42 -3.11
N ASP A 164 -29.89 10.41 -2.34
CA ASP A 164 -29.25 11.73 -2.28
C ASP A 164 -28.43 11.82 -0.98
N PRO A 165 -27.12 11.56 -1.04
CA PRO A 165 -26.32 11.43 0.17
C PRO A 165 -26.02 12.80 0.78
N ALA A 166 -26.17 12.91 2.11
CA ALA A 166 -25.70 14.05 2.87
C ALA A 166 -24.18 14.03 3.00
N LEU A 167 -23.52 15.13 2.65
CA LEU A 167 -22.10 15.31 2.95
C LEU A 167 -21.88 15.72 4.41
N THR A 168 -22.78 16.48 5.00
CA THR A 168 -22.57 17.03 6.34
C THR A 168 -23.83 17.00 7.17
N PHE A 169 -23.70 16.79 8.48
CA PHE A 169 -24.79 16.95 9.44
C PHE A 169 -24.89 18.36 10.05
N LEU A 170 -24.07 19.31 9.62
CA LEU A 170 -24.15 20.69 10.12
C LEU A 170 -25.54 21.29 9.86
N GLY A 171 -26.20 21.78 10.93
CA GLY A 171 -27.55 22.37 10.86
C GLY A 171 -28.70 21.35 10.79
N GLN A 172 -28.40 20.05 10.73
CA GLN A 172 -29.41 18.99 10.61
C GLN A 172 -29.14 17.76 11.50
N GLY A 173 -28.01 17.72 12.21
CA GLY A 173 -27.63 16.67 13.15
C GLY A 173 -28.35 16.77 14.50
N ASP A 174 -28.23 15.72 15.30
CA ASP A 174 -28.91 15.61 16.60
C ASP A 174 -28.11 16.28 17.73
N ALA A 175 -26.80 16.37 17.57
CA ALA A 175 -25.88 17.04 18.49
C ALA A 175 -24.55 17.36 17.80
N VAL A 176 -23.66 18.00 18.54
CA VAL A 176 -22.27 18.26 18.18
C VAL A 176 -21.40 17.67 19.27
N VAL A 177 -20.33 16.95 18.92
CA VAL A 177 -19.47 16.26 19.89
C VAL A 177 -17.98 16.54 19.65
N PRO A 178 -17.16 16.64 20.71
CA PRO A 178 -15.72 16.90 20.61
C PRO A 178 -14.94 15.66 20.17
N VAL A 179 -14.43 15.68 18.93
CA VAL A 179 -13.60 14.59 18.38
C VAL A 179 -12.13 14.89 18.57
N ALA A 180 -11.40 13.90 19.11
CA ALA A 180 -9.96 13.91 19.27
C ALA A 180 -9.26 13.58 17.94
N LEU A 181 -8.30 14.42 17.56
CA LEU A 181 -7.51 14.29 16.33
C LEU A 181 -6.02 14.38 16.67
N ASN A 182 -5.20 13.61 15.96
CA ASN A 182 -3.77 13.55 16.19
C ASN A 182 -3.05 14.71 15.48
N ASP A 183 -2.30 15.49 16.24
CA ASP A 183 -1.35 16.48 15.75
C ASP A 183 0.07 15.95 15.92
N PHE A 184 0.57 15.33 14.84
CA PHE A 184 1.91 14.76 14.81
C PHE A 184 3.02 15.82 14.80
N ALA A 185 2.70 17.05 14.43
CA ALA A 185 3.70 18.11 14.31
C ALA A 185 4.17 18.58 15.70
N ASP A 186 3.23 18.70 16.63
CA ASP A 186 3.49 19.06 18.03
C ASP A 186 3.35 17.85 18.99
N GLY A 187 3.19 16.63 18.46
CA GLY A 187 3.11 15.39 19.24
C GLY A 187 1.93 15.30 20.22
N ARG A 188 0.84 16.01 19.92
CA ARG A 188 -0.32 16.18 20.81
C ARG A 188 -1.62 15.70 20.18
N THR A 189 -2.69 15.80 20.96
CA THR A 189 -4.06 15.57 20.50
C THR A 189 -4.82 16.89 20.55
N ILE A 190 -5.45 17.27 19.44
CA ILE A 190 -6.36 18.42 19.35
C ILE A 190 -7.81 17.94 19.39
N THR A 191 -8.71 18.79 19.85
CA THR A 191 -10.14 18.47 19.94
C THR A 191 -10.97 19.44 19.10
N ARG A 192 -11.72 18.92 18.13
CA ARG A 192 -12.59 19.72 17.26
C ARG A 192 -13.98 19.11 17.19
N CYS A 193 -15.00 19.93 17.40
CA CYS A 193 -16.36 19.44 17.46
C CYS A 193 -16.93 19.13 16.06
N VAL A 194 -17.63 17.99 15.92
CA VAL A 194 -18.30 17.59 14.66
C VAL A 194 -19.79 17.37 14.89
N PRO A 195 -20.66 17.66 13.90
CA PRO A 195 -22.07 17.34 13.99
C PRO A 195 -22.28 15.83 13.84
N ILE A 196 -23.20 15.27 14.63
CA ILE A 196 -23.50 13.84 14.66
C ILE A 196 -24.97 13.56 14.45
N ARG A 197 -25.26 12.31 14.15
CA ARG A 197 -26.59 11.70 14.29
C ARG A 197 -26.50 10.45 15.14
N ARG A 198 -27.63 10.06 15.73
CA ARG A 198 -27.81 8.82 16.47
C ARG A 198 -28.70 7.88 15.67
N VAL A 199 -28.22 6.66 15.46
CA VAL A 199 -28.96 5.61 14.74
C VAL A 199 -29.15 4.41 15.65
N GLN A 200 -30.32 3.77 15.57
CA GLN A 200 -30.55 2.54 16.31
C GLN A 200 -29.98 1.35 15.55
N ALA A 201 -28.99 0.70 16.16
CA ALA A 201 -28.47 -0.56 15.67
C ALA A 201 -29.47 -1.70 15.92
N ALA A 202 -29.27 -2.80 15.23
CA ALA A 202 -30.19 -3.92 15.25
C ALA A 202 -30.23 -4.68 16.57
N ASN A 203 -29.17 -4.57 17.38
CA ASN A 203 -29.08 -5.07 18.75
C ASN A 203 -29.79 -4.13 19.78
N GLY A 204 -30.38 -3.02 19.33
CA GLY A 204 -31.02 -2.02 20.19
C GLY A 204 -30.06 -0.96 20.76
N GLU A 205 -28.77 -1.05 20.46
CA GLU A 205 -27.76 -0.06 20.82
C GLU A 205 -27.96 1.23 20.01
N THR A 206 -27.86 2.39 20.66
CA THR A 206 -27.78 3.67 19.95
C THR A 206 -26.35 3.94 19.53
N VAL A 207 -26.10 3.98 18.23
CA VAL A 207 -24.79 4.24 17.63
C VAL A 207 -24.72 5.72 17.22
N THR A 208 -23.66 6.40 17.64
CA THR A 208 -23.38 7.77 17.22
C THR A 208 -22.54 7.76 15.95
N VAL A 209 -22.97 8.51 14.94
CA VAL A 209 -22.30 8.58 13.64
C VAL A 209 -22.09 10.01 13.18
N THR A 210 -21.03 10.22 12.41
CA THR A 210 -20.79 11.44 11.61
C THR A 210 -20.44 11.02 10.17
N THR A 211 -20.27 11.96 9.25
CA THR A 211 -19.79 11.65 7.89
C THR A 211 -18.26 11.73 7.82
N VAL A 212 -17.65 10.99 6.88
CA VAL A 212 -16.21 11.14 6.58
C VAL A 212 -15.89 12.60 6.24
N TYR A 213 -16.77 13.27 5.51
CA TYR A 213 -16.62 14.68 5.14
C TYR A 213 -16.60 15.64 6.35
N ASP A 214 -17.46 15.42 7.36
CA ASP A 214 -17.44 16.21 8.60
C ASP A 214 -16.13 15.99 9.38
N LEU A 215 -15.59 14.77 9.39
CA LEU A 215 -14.28 14.48 9.96
C LEU A 215 -13.14 15.11 9.16
N LEU A 216 -13.21 15.13 7.82
CA LEU A 216 -12.23 15.82 6.99
C LEU A 216 -12.25 17.33 7.24
N MET A 217 -13.43 17.94 7.33
CA MET A 217 -13.56 19.36 7.70
C MET A 217 -12.92 19.65 9.07
N ALA A 218 -13.10 18.76 10.05
CA ALA A 218 -12.44 18.88 11.35
C ALA A 218 -10.93 18.66 11.26
N GLN A 219 -10.46 17.62 10.57
CA GLN A 219 -9.03 17.34 10.38
C GLN A 219 -8.31 18.52 9.75
N TYR A 220 -8.88 19.12 8.70
CA TYR A 220 -8.33 20.29 8.01
C TYR A 220 -8.56 21.60 8.74
N GLY A 221 -9.30 21.63 9.86
CA GLY A 221 -9.49 22.84 10.66
C GLY A 221 -10.43 23.86 10.04
N VAL A 222 -11.42 23.43 9.26
CA VAL A 222 -12.40 24.36 8.68
C VAL A 222 -13.40 24.77 9.76
N SER A 223 -13.28 26.01 10.24
CA SER A 223 -14.16 26.57 11.27
C SER A 223 -15.55 26.83 10.67
N ARG A 224 -16.48 25.91 10.89
CA ARG A 224 -17.88 26.00 10.40
C ARG A 224 -18.85 26.53 11.46
N GLY A 225 -18.35 27.36 12.37
CA GLY A 225 -19.09 27.82 13.56
C GLY A 225 -19.24 26.76 14.66
N LEU A 226 -18.37 25.75 14.68
CA LEU A 226 -18.36 24.68 15.67
C LEU A 226 -17.31 24.95 16.76
N GLU A 227 -17.56 24.45 17.96
CA GLU A 227 -16.64 24.59 19.11
C GLU A 227 -15.36 23.74 18.96
N GLY A 228 -14.37 24.01 19.81
CA GLY A 228 -13.08 23.31 19.84
C GLY A 228 -11.94 24.11 19.21
N GLU A 229 -10.81 23.45 19.00
CA GLU A 229 -9.54 24.03 18.54
C GLU A 229 -9.54 24.28 17.02
N TYR A 230 -10.53 25.02 16.53
CA TYR A 230 -10.56 25.51 15.15
C TYR A 230 -9.71 26.79 15.01
N PRO A 231 -8.98 26.96 13.90
CA PRO A 231 -8.26 28.20 13.64
C PRO A 231 -9.20 29.39 13.53
N ALA A 232 -8.76 30.55 14.03
CA ALA A 232 -9.51 31.78 13.94
C ALA A 232 -9.54 32.35 12.51
N SER A 233 -8.47 32.14 11.74
CA SER A 233 -8.34 32.58 10.36
C SER A 233 -7.20 31.83 9.66
N PHE A 234 -6.95 32.15 8.38
CA PHE A 234 -5.77 31.67 7.66
C PHE A 234 -4.44 32.19 8.24
N ASP A 235 -4.50 33.24 9.07
CA ASP A 235 -3.33 33.85 9.70
C ASP A 235 -2.97 33.25 11.06
N ASP A 236 -3.79 32.34 11.59
CA ASP A 236 -3.56 31.65 12.85
C ASP A 236 -2.49 30.56 12.71
N ASP A 237 -1.29 30.80 13.26
CA ASP A 237 -0.16 29.87 13.20
C ASP A 237 -0.16 28.81 14.33
N SER A 238 -1.06 28.96 15.31
CA SER A 238 -1.15 28.10 16.48
C SER A 238 -1.90 26.79 16.20
N GLN A 239 -2.68 26.76 15.11
CA GLN A 239 -3.51 25.62 14.73
C GLN A 239 -2.98 24.91 13.49
N PRO A 240 -3.01 23.56 13.45
CA PRO A 240 -2.46 22.82 12.33
C PRO A 240 -3.23 23.05 11.04
N TYR A 241 -2.46 23.07 9.94
CA TYR A 241 -2.90 23.13 8.55
C TYR A 241 -3.48 24.47 8.08
N THR A 242 -3.30 25.57 8.81
CA THR A 242 -3.56 26.90 8.24
C THR A 242 -2.42 27.33 7.29
N PRO A 243 -2.67 28.30 6.39
CA PRO A 243 -1.62 28.94 5.61
C PRO A 243 -0.49 29.53 6.48
N ALA A 244 -0.78 30.13 7.64
CA ALA A 244 0.25 30.63 8.55
C ALA A 244 1.08 29.50 9.19
N TRP A 245 0.43 28.44 9.66
CA TRP A 245 1.08 27.27 10.25
C TRP A 245 2.02 26.56 9.26
N THR A 246 1.76 26.62 7.96
CA THR A 246 2.64 25.95 6.97
C THR A 246 3.97 26.67 6.78
N GLU A 247 4.06 27.98 7.09
CA GLU A 247 5.27 28.77 6.87
C GLU A 247 6.43 28.23 7.72
N LYS A 248 6.16 27.78 8.96
CA LYS A 248 7.18 27.19 9.85
C LYS A 248 7.80 25.89 9.32
N TYR A 249 7.09 25.14 8.49
CA TYR A 249 7.58 23.86 7.96
C TYR A 249 8.14 24.01 6.54
N THR A 250 7.45 24.76 5.70
CA THR A 250 7.76 24.83 4.27
C THR A 250 8.77 25.93 3.93
N GLY A 251 8.86 26.97 4.76
CA GLY A 251 9.62 28.18 4.45
C GLY A 251 8.98 29.08 3.39
N ILE A 252 7.77 28.75 2.91
CA ILE A 252 7.09 29.48 1.84
C ILE A 252 5.98 30.35 2.43
N SER A 253 5.88 31.60 1.96
CA SER A 253 4.86 32.53 2.45
C SER A 253 3.43 32.01 2.25
N ARG A 254 2.60 32.19 3.28
CA ARG A 254 1.16 31.90 3.31
C ARG A 254 0.42 32.54 2.13
N GLN A 255 0.86 33.72 1.69
CA GLN A 255 0.24 34.43 0.56
C GLN A 255 0.44 33.70 -0.77
N VAL A 256 1.61 33.06 -0.96
CA VAL A 256 1.89 32.22 -2.14
C VAL A 256 1.00 30.98 -2.12
N LEU A 257 0.82 30.37 -0.94
CA LEU A 257 -0.07 29.22 -0.77
C LEU A 257 -1.53 29.57 -1.05
N ILE A 258 -2.04 30.65 -0.48
CA ILE A 258 -3.42 31.10 -0.68
C ILE A 258 -3.67 31.39 -2.17
N ARG A 259 -2.72 32.07 -2.84
CA ARG A 259 -2.76 32.31 -4.29
C ARG A 259 -2.82 30.98 -5.06
N PHE A 260 -1.93 30.04 -4.76
CA PHE A 260 -1.92 28.73 -5.40
C PHE A 260 -3.26 28.01 -5.25
N ALA A 261 -3.78 27.90 -4.03
CA ALA A 261 -5.03 27.20 -3.74
C ALA A 261 -6.22 27.81 -4.49
N ARG A 262 -6.32 29.14 -4.54
CA ARG A 262 -7.38 29.86 -5.27
C ARG A 262 -7.26 29.71 -6.78
N GLU A 263 -6.06 29.81 -7.34
CA GLU A 263 -5.81 29.58 -8.76
C GLU A 263 -6.15 28.13 -9.17
N TRP A 264 -5.73 27.17 -8.34
CA TRP A 264 -6.03 25.74 -8.51
C TRP A 264 -7.54 25.49 -8.55
N ALA A 265 -8.26 25.92 -7.50
CA ALA A 265 -9.70 25.74 -7.40
C ALA A 265 -10.46 26.43 -8.55
N THR A 266 -10.07 27.66 -8.89
CA THR A 266 -10.68 28.40 -10.00
C THR A 266 -10.50 27.67 -11.33
N THR A 267 -9.32 27.10 -11.57
CA THR A 267 -9.05 26.32 -12.78
C THR A 267 -9.91 25.06 -12.81
N ALA A 268 -9.93 24.29 -11.71
CA ALA A 268 -10.73 23.08 -11.61
C ALA A 268 -12.24 23.36 -11.77
N GLU A 269 -12.76 24.41 -11.14
CA GLU A 269 -14.17 24.80 -11.25
C GLU A 269 -14.53 25.19 -12.69
N ARG A 270 -13.69 25.98 -13.37
CA ARG A 270 -13.96 26.43 -14.74
C ARG A 270 -13.84 25.34 -15.79
N THR A 271 -13.05 24.31 -15.51
CA THR A 271 -12.72 23.25 -16.48
C THR A 271 -13.37 21.92 -16.17
N ASN A 272 -14.13 21.85 -15.07
CA ASN A 272 -14.63 20.61 -14.49
C ASN A 272 -13.49 19.61 -14.25
N GLY A 273 -12.48 20.02 -13.46
CA GLY A 273 -11.47 19.12 -12.90
C GLY A 273 -10.15 19.00 -13.67
N LYS A 274 -9.82 19.89 -14.61
CA LYS A 274 -8.56 19.79 -15.38
C LYS A 274 -7.34 20.36 -14.64
N CYS A 275 -7.09 19.86 -13.43
CA CYS A 275 -5.86 20.12 -12.69
C CYS A 275 -5.13 18.81 -12.41
N THR A 276 -3.84 18.76 -12.74
CA THR A 276 -3.01 17.56 -12.63
C THR A 276 -1.85 17.77 -11.67
N VAL A 277 -1.61 16.79 -10.80
CA VAL A 277 -0.35 16.71 -10.02
C VAL A 277 0.54 15.65 -10.64
N ILE A 278 1.64 16.07 -11.26
CA ILE A 278 2.71 15.13 -11.65
C ILE A 278 3.62 14.91 -10.44
N ILE A 279 3.71 13.67 -9.98
CA ILE A 279 4.40 13.29 -8.74
C ILE A 279 5.42 12.17 -8.99
N GLY A 280 6.55 12.21 -8.28
CA GLY A 280 7.66 11.27 -8.50
C GLY A 280 8.35 10.82 -7.21
N ALA A 281 9.54 10.24 -7.38
CA ALA A 281 10.34 9.67 -6.30
C ALA A 281 10.79 10.69 -5.24
N GLY A 282 10.88 11.98 -5.58
CA GLY A 282 11.20 13.04 -4.62
C GLY A 282 10.20 13.14 -3.47
N ILE A 283 8.99 12.60 -3.67
CA ILE A 283 7.97 12.44 -2.62
C ILE A 283 7.83 10.97 -2.20
N ASN A 284 7.79 10.05 -3.16
CA ASN A 284 7.43 8.65 -2.87
C ASN A 284 8.49 7.89 -2.06
N HIS A 285 9.73 8.38 -2.02
CA HIS A 285 10.83 7.73 -1.30
C HIS A 285 11.03 8.23 0.13
N TRP A 286 10.11 9.05 0.65
CA TRP A 286 10.08 9.39 2.07
C TRP A 286 9.31 8.34 2.86
N TYR A 287 9.69 8.13 4.12
CA TYR A 287 9.00 7.22 5.04
C TYR A 287 7.49 7.52 5.13
N HIS A 288 7.13 8.81 5.19
CA HIS A 288 5.74 9.29 5.18
C HIS A 288 5.27 9.77 3.79
N GLY A 289 5.83 9.22 2.71
CA GLY A 289 5.43 9.52 1.33
C GLY A 289 3.94 9.28 1.10
N ASN A 290 3.35 8.28 1.77
CA ASN A 290 1.92 8.00 1.74
C ASN A 290 1.07 9.20 2.20
N LEU A 291 1.45 9.90 3.27
CA LEU A 291 0.72 11.06 3.79
C LEU A 291 0.83 12.25 2.82
N MET A 292 2.02 12.45 2.23
CA MET A 292 2.23 13.49 1.22
C MET A 292 1.41 13.23 -0.04
N TYR A 293 1.39 11.99 -0.54
CA TYR A 293 0.53 11.58 -1.66
C TYR A 293 -0.93 11.84 -1.34
N ARG A 294 -1.43 11.35 -0.18
CA ARG A 294 -2.83 11.51 0.22
C ARG A 294 -3.25 12.98 0.29
N SER A 295 -2.39 13.87 0.80
CA SER A 295 -2.70 15.30 0.88
C SER A 295 -2.89 15.94 -0.50
N ALA A 296 -2.06 15.61 -1.50
CA ALA A 296 -2.25 16.08 -2.87
C ALA A 296 -3.47 15.42 -3.55
N ILE A 297 -3.71 14.13 -3.29
CA ILE A 297 -4.90 13.40 -3.78
C ILE A 297 -6.19 14.01 -3.21
N HIS A 298 -6.20 14.45 -1.95
CA HIS A 298 -7.34 15.17 -1.36
C HIS A 298 -7.65 16.45 -2.14
N ALA A 299 -6.65 17.26 -2.51
CA ALA A 299 -6.87 18.46 -3.31
C ALA A 299 -7.46 18.14 -4.69
N LEU A 300 -6.99 17.05 -5.31
CA LEU A 300 -7.55 16.54 -6.56
C LEU A 300 -9.00 16.08 -6.40
N MET A 301 -9.34 15.35 -5.34
CA MET A 301 -10.70 14.86 -5.07
C MET A 301 -11.65 16.02 -4.69
N PHE A 302 -11.22 16.95 -3.85
CA PHE A 302 -12.01 18.13 -3.47
C PHE A 302 -12.30 19.05 -4.66
N CYS A 303 -11.48 19.01 -5.70
CA CYS A 303 -11.67 19.76 -6.93
C CYS A 303 -12.22 18.92 -8.10
N GLY A 304 -12.56 17.65 -7.87
CA GLY A 304 -13.15 16.77 -8.88
C GLY A 304 -12.23 16.38 -10.04
N CYS A 305 -10.91 16.34 -9.82
CA CYS A 305 -9.95 16.18 -10.91
C CYS A 305 -9.66 14.72 -11.32
N ILE A 306 -9.87 13.75 -10.44
CA ILE A 306 -9.54 12.34 -10.73
C ILE A 306 -10.58 11.75 -11.67
N GLY A 307 -10.11 11.14 -12.76
CA GLY A 307 -10.96 10.54 -13.81
C GLY A 307 -11.33 11.50 -14.95
N VAL A 308 -10.75 12.70 -14.97
CA VAL A 308 -10.98 13.72 -16.02
C VAL A 308 -9.76 13.83 -16.92
N ASN A 309 -9.95 13.86 -18.24
CA ASN A 309 -8.83 14.12 -19.18
C ASN A 309 -8.22 15.51 -18.92
N GLY A 310 -6.92 15.53 -18.59
CA GLY A 310 -6.20 16.74 -18.17
C GLY A 310 -6.23 17.00 -16.66
N GLY A 311 -6.85 16.12 -15.87
CA GLY A 311 -6.90 16.15 -14.42
C GLY A 311 -6.39 14.85 -13.77
N GLY A 312 -6.06 14.94 -12.48
CA GLY A 312 -5.78 13.77 -11.65
C GLY A 312 -4.35 13.69 -11.13
N LEU A 313 -4.00 12.52 -10.57
CA LEU A 313 -2.67 12.23 -10.08
C LEU A 313 -1.89 11.49 -11.17
N ALA A 314 -0.83 12.10 -11.66
CA ALA A 314 0.10 11.51 -12.62
C ALA A 314 1.37 11.06 -11.88
N HIS A 315 1.33 9.83 -11.35
CA HIS A 315 2.46 9.21 -10.65
C HIS A 315 3.41 8.55 -11.65
N TYR A 316 4.68 8.95 -11.63
CA TYR A 316 5.70 8.34 -12.48
C TYR A 316 6.97 8.01 -11.69
N VAL A 317 7.35 6.71 -11.65
CA VAL A 317 8.55 6.21 -10.94
C VAL A 317 9.43 5.26 -11.77
N GLY A 318 9.07 3.98 -11.83
CA GLY A 318 9.67 2.99 -12.72
C GLY A 318 8.75 2.73 -13.90
N GLN A 319 9.14 1.80 -14.75
CA GLN A 319 8.33 1.31 -15.86
C GLN A 319 7.51 0.11 -15.38
N GLU A 320 6.39 0.38 -14.71
CA GLU A 320 5.62 -0.64 -13.99
C GLU A 320 4.45 -1.20 -14.80
N LYS A 321 3.88 -0.40 -15.72
CA LYS A 321 2.76 -0.82 -16.54
C LYS A 321 3.16 -1.73 -17.69
N LEU A 322 3.09 -3.03 -17.41
CA LEU A 322 3.06 -4.07 -18.42
C LEU A 322 1.64 -4.19 -18.99
N ALA A 323 1.42 -3.62 -20.18
CA ALA A 323 0.08 -3.50 -20.76
C ALA A 323 -0.63 -4.87 -20.96
N PRO A 324 0.00 -5.93 -21.52
CA PRO A 324 -0.60 -7.26 -21.62
C PRO A 324 -0.39 -8.11 -20.35
N GLY A 325 -0.78 -7.57 -19.19
CA GLY A 325 -0.51 -8.13 -17.85
C GLY A 325 -0.91 -9.60 -17.67
N GLU A 326 -2.16 -9.95 -17.99
CA GLU A 326 -2.69 -11.31 -17.79
C GLU A 326 -1.94 -12.36 -18.61
N SER A 327 -1.78 -12.13 -19.92
CA SER A 327 -1.08 -13.05 -20.82
C SER A 327 0.38 -13.24 -20.43
N TRP A 328 1.06 -12.15 -20.03
CA TRP A 328 2.42 -12.22 -19.51
C TRP A 328 2.49 -13.06 -18.22
N SER A 329 1.57 -12.82 -17.28
CA SER A 329 1.57 -13.49 -15.98
C SER A 329 1.38 -14.99 -16.09
N ALA A 330 0.67 -15.46 -17.13
CA ALA A 330 0.48 -16.88 -17.39
C ALA A 330 1.82 -17.57 -17.64
N ILE A 331 2.67 -16.98 -18.48
CA ILE A 331 3.99 -17.51 -18.84
C ILE A 331 4.99 -17.29 -17.69
N ALA A 332 5.07 -16.05 -17.17
CA ALA A 332 6.09 -15.66 -16.20
C ALA A 332 6.01 -16.46 -14.89
N PHE A 333 4.81 -16.90 -14.52
CA PHE A 333 4.56 -17.63 -13.28
C PHE A 333 4.16 -19.10 -13.49
N GLY A 334 4.24 -19.60 -14.74
CA GLY A 334 3.88 -20.98 -15.10
C GLY A 334 2.42 -21.34 -14.76
N ARG A 335 1.50 -20.38 -14.86
CA ARG A 335 0.07 -20.58 -14.51
C ARG A 335 -0.70 -21.41 -15.54
N ASP A 336 -0.12 -21.62 -16.71
CA ASP A 336 -0.59 -22.57 -17.71
C ASP A 336 -0.38 -24.04 -17.27
N TRP A 337 0.52 -24.29 -16.31
CA TRP A 337 0.78 -25.62 -15.73
C TRP A 337 0.37 -25.75 -14.27
N PHE A 338 0.59 -24.70 -13.46
CA PHE A 338 0.43 -24.77 -12.01
C PHE A 338 -0.58 -23.75 -11.47
N PRO A 339 -1.39 -24.13 -10.46
CA PRO A 339 -2.44 -23.26 -9.93
C PRO A 339 -1.94 -22.15 -8.99
N ALA A 340 -0.68 -22.22 -8.53
CA ALA A 340 -0.12 -21.27 -7.57
C ALA A 340 1.38 -21.02 -7.80
N ALA A 341 1.77 -19.75 -7.77
CA ALA A 341 3.15 -19.30 -7.82
C ALA A 341 3.59 -18.71 -6.47
N ARG A 342 4.90 -18.78 -6.18
CA ARG A 342 5.49 -18.24 -4.95
C ARG A 342 5.96 -16.80 -5.17
N LEU A 343 5.04 -15.84 -5.02
CA LEU A 343 5.34 -14.41 -5.16
C LEU A 343 5.70 -13.78 -3.81
N GLN A 344 6.82 -13.06 -3.74
CA GLN A 344 7.35 -12.47 -2.51
C GLN A 344 7.46 -10.94 -2.60
N ASN A 345 7.09 -10.23 -1.54
CA ASN A 345 7.39 -8.82 -1.41
C ASN A 345 8.85 -8.62 -0.96
N ALA A 346 9.70 -8.17 -1.88
CA ALA A 346 11.14 -8.07 -1.68
C ALA A 346 11.57 -7.19 -0.47
N PRO A 347 10.93 -6.04 -0.15
CA PRO A 347 11.36 -5.23 0.99
C PRO A 347 11.35 -5.98 2.31
N SER A 348 10.26 -6.67 2.67
CA SER A 348 10.20 -7.50 3.87
C SER A 348 11.19 -8.66 3.80
N TRP A 349 11.31 -9.29 2.63
CA TRP A 349 12.20 -10.44 2.46
C TRP A 349 13.67 -10.09 2.72
N HIS A 350 14.15 -8.99 2.15
CA HIS A 350 15.50 -8.49 2.37
C HIS A 350 15.68 -7.98 3.79
N TYR A 351 14.72 -7.22 4.34
CA TYR A 351 14.78 -6.74 5.72
C TYR A 351 14.97 -7.88 6.72
N VAL A 352 14.23 -8.98 6.55
CA VAL A 352 14.35 -10.17 7.41
C VAL A 352 15.66 -10.91 7.16
N HIS A 353 15.94 -11.34 5.93
CA HIS A 353 17.05 -12.26 5.69
C HIS A 353 18.42 -11.57 5.68
N THR A 354 18.51 -10.26 5.44
CA THR A 354 19.76 -9.49 5.63
C THR A 354 19.93 -9.00 7.06
N ASP A 355 19.07 -9.45 7.98
CA ASP A 355 19.11 -9.13 9.41
C ASP A 355 19.07 -7.65 9.76
N GLN A 356 18.56 -6.81 8.85
CA GLN A 356 18.41 -5.37 9.08
C GLN A 356 17.52 -5.06 10.29
N TRP A 357 16.57 -5.94 10.58
CA TRP A 357 15.70 -5.87 11.74
C TRP A 357 16.46 -5.85 13.08
N ARG A 358 17.69 -6.39 13.13
CA ARG A 358 18.50 -6.44 14.35
C ARG A 358 19.10 -5.09 14.76
N TYR A 359 19.10 -4.12 13.84
CA TYR A 359 19.76 -2.83 13.96
C TYR A 359 18.78 -1.67 14.18
N GLU A 360 17.49 -1.95 14.40
CA GLU A 360 16.50 -0.94 14.79
C GLU A 360 15.97 -1.18 16.21
N ARG A 361 15.06 -0.30 16.66
CA ARG A 361 14.43 -0.33 18.00
C ARG A 361 12.91 -0.30 17.87
N ASP A 362 12.21 -0.13 18.98
CA ASP A 362 10.76 0.08 18.98
C ASP A 362 10.40 1.36 18.19
N PHE A 363 9.28 1.34 17.47
CA PHE A 363 8.78 2.51 16.74
C PHE A 363 8.77 3.80 17.57
N THR A 364 8.40 3.70 18.86
CA THR A 364 8.28 4.86 19.73
C THR A 364 9.61 5.49 20.13
N ASP A 365 10.74 4.80 19.90
CA ASP A 365 12.06 5.34 20.23
C ASP A 365 12.52 6.43 19.26
N TYR A 366 11.97 6.46 18.04
CA TYR A 366 12.39 7.39 16.98
C TYR A 366 11.23 8.01 16.18
N HIS A 367 9.97 7.66 16.48
CA HIS A 367 8.79 8.30 15.91
C HIS A 367 7.89 8.96 16.96
N THR A 368 7.39 10.14 16.63
CA THR A 368 6.35 10.81 17.43
C THR A 368 5.02 10.08 17.28
N VAL A 369 4.59 9.38 18.33
CA VAL A 369 3.28 8.69 18.39
C VAL A 369 2.39 9.38 19.42
N PRO A 370 1.32 10.09 19.00
CA PRO A 370 0.45 10.80 19.94
C PRO A 370 -0.22 9.86 20.97
N PRO A 371 -0.42 10.32 22.23
CA PRO A 371 -0.88 9.48 23.34
C PRO A 371 -2.26 8.82 23.14
N ALA A 372 -3.15 9.46 22.37
CA ALA A 372 -4.50 8.97 22.10
C ALA A 372 -4.54 7.61 21.37
N ASN A 373 -3.42 7.16 20.82
CA ASN A 373 -3.32 5.87 20.14
C ASN A 373 -3.16 4.67 21.10
N GLY A 374 -3.00 4.88 22.42
CA GLY A 374 -3.12 3.88 23.49
C GLY A 374 -2.19 2.65 23.44
N ASN A 375 -2.11 1.92 24.55
CA ASN A 375 -1.50 0.59 24.61
C ASN A 375 -2.37 -0.38 23.79
N GLY A 376 -1.92 -0.76 22.59
CA GLY A 376 -2.63 -1.67 21.68
C GLY A 376 -2.70 -1.23 20.22
N SER A 377 -2.28 0.00 19.90
CA SER A 377 -2.08 0.43 18.51
C SER A 377 -0.93 -0.32 17.84
N LEU A 378 -1.03 -0.54 16.52
CA LEU A 378 0.06 -1.07 15.69
C LEU A 378 1.29 -0.14 15.61
N ALA A 379 1.19 1.09 16.11
CA ALA A 379 2.29 2.05 16.17
C ALA A 379 3.16 1.90 17.45
N HIS A 380 3.31 0.66 17.94
CA HIS A 380 4.16 0.30 19.09
C HIS A 380 4.81 -1.05 18.84
N GLY A 381 5.93 -1.31 19.51
CA GLY A 381 6.69 -2.54 19.36
C GLY A 381 7.68 -2.48 18.20
N HIS A 382 8.11 -3.65 17.76
CA HIS A 382 9.15 -3.78 16.74
C HIS A 382 8.55 -4.12 15.37
N THR A 383 9.13 -3.61 14.27
CA THR A 383 8.64 -3.90 12.90
C THR A 383 8.63 -5.41 12.60
N MET A 384 9.66 -6.11 13.05
CA MET A 384 9.76 -7.57 12.92
C MET A 384 8.57 -8.32 13.54
N ASP A 385 8.02 -7.84 14.66
CA ASP A 385 6.87 -8.49 15.29
C ASP A 385 5.60 -8.35 14.45
N LEU A 386 5.41 -7.17 13.85
CA LEU A 386 4.33 -6.94 12.89
C LEU A 386 4.51 -7.77 11.62
N GLN A 387 5.76 -7.96 11.16
CA GLN A 387 6.07 -8.80 10.01
C GLN A 387 5.68 -10.26 10.27
N VAL A 388 6.06 -10.84 11.42
CA VAL A 388 5.67 -12.21 11.80
C VAL A 388 4.15 -12.34 11.87
N ARG A 389 3.49 -11.39 12.55
CA ARG A 389 2.02 -11.37 12.67
C ARG A 389 1.33 -11.28 11.31
N ALA A 390 1.82 -10.43 10.41
CA ALA A 390 1.26 -10.25 9.07
C ALA A 390 1.38 -11.52 8.23
N VAL A 391 2.51 -12.23 8.31
CA VAL A 391 2.72 -13.50 7.59
C VAL A 391 1.77 -14.57 8.10
N ARG A 392 1.70 -14.82 9.43
CA ARG A 392 0.82 -15.86 9.98
C ARG A 392 -0.67 -15.54 9.82
N SER A 393 -1.03 -14.26 9.68
CA SER A 393 -2.41 -13.82 9.43
C SER A 393 -2.79 -13.87 7.94
N GLY A 394 -1.84 -14.22 7.06
CA GLY A 394 -2.05 -14.26 5.61
C GLY A 394 -2.03 -12.90 4.94
N TRP A 395 -1.59 -11.84 5.60
CA TRP A 395 -1.58 -10.49 5.02
C TRP A 395 -0.39 -10.27 4.09
N LEU A 396 0.75 -10.92 4.37
CA LEU A 396 1.96 -10.85 3.55
C LEU A 396 2.47 -12.25 3.22
N PRO A 397 3.07 -12.44 2.03
CA PRO A 397 3.79 -13.67 1.70
C PRO A 397 5.13 -13.73 2.47
N PHE A 398 5.65 -14.95 2.62
CA PHE A 398 7.02 -15.15 3.09
C PHE A 398 7.60 -16.47 2.59
N TYR A 399 8.85 -16.45 2.13
CA TYR A 399 9.58 -17.60 1.62
C TYR A 399 11.03 -17.62 2.14
N PRO A 400 11.60 -18.76 2.59
CA PRO A 400 10.95 -20.07 2.83
C PRO A 400 9.67 -19.95 3.66
N GLN A 401 8.72 -20.89 3.57
CA GLN A 401 7.38 -20.70 4.16
C GLN A 401 7.29 -21.24 5.59
N PHE A 402 7.84 -22.44 5.78
CA PHE A 402 7.76 -23.19 7.01
C PHE A 402 9.16 -23.58 7.46
N GLN A 403 9.30 -23.89 8.75
CA GLN A 403 10.53 -24.44 9.34
C GLN A 403 10.87 -25.86 8.87
N LYS A 404 9.96 -26.51 8.15
CA LYS A 404 10.17 -27.81 7.52
C LYS A 404 10.02 -27.71 6.01
N ASN A 405 10.74 -28.56 5.28
CA ASN A 405 10.54 -28.72 3.83
C ASN A 405 9.06 -29.04 3.53
N PRO A 406 8.36 -28.23 2.72
CA PRO A 406 6.93 -28.41 2.46
C PRO A 406 6.58 -29.73 1.79
N LEU A 407 7.53 -30.38 1.08
CA LEU A 407 7.34 -31.72 0.52
C LEU A 407 7.24 -32.79 1.63
N GLU A 408 8.06 -32.66 2.68
CA GLU A 408 8.05 -33.59 3.82
C GLU A 408 6.81 -33.41 4.69
N VAL A 409 6.28 -32.18 4.80
CA VAL A 409 5.00 -31.94 5.49
C VAL A 409 3.86 -32.74 4.85
N VAL A 410 3.82 -32.84 3.51
CA VAL A 410 2.82 -33.64 2.81
C VAL A 410 3.00 -35.13 3.10
N LYS A 411 4.24 -35.64 3.03
CA LYS A 411 4.54 -37.05 3.35
C LYS A 411 4.16 -37.42 4.78
N GLU A 412 4.44 -36.54 5.74
CA GLU A 412 4.05 -36.72 7.14
C GLU A 412 2.53 -36.76 7.31
N ALA A 413 1.80 -35.90 6.59
CA ALA A 413 0.34 -35.91 6.60
C ALA A 413 -0.22 -37.23 6.02
N GLU A 414 0.32 -37.71 4.90
CA GLU A 414 -0.08 -38.97 4.27
C GLU A 414 0.23 -40.17 5.18
N ALA A 415 1.39 -40.18 5.84
CA ALA A 415 1.76 -41.18 6.84
C ALA A 415 0.85 -41.14 8.08
N ALA A 416 0.37 -39.95 8.46
CA ALA A 416 -0.63 -39.75 9.52
C ALA A 416 -2.08 -40.08 9.06
N GLY A 417 -2.26 -40.52 7.82
CA GLY A 417 -3.54 -41.03 7.31
C GLY A 417 -4.29 -40.08 6.37
N ALA A 418 -3.74 -38.92 5.99
CA ALA A 418 -4.36 -38.04 5.01
C ALA A 418 -4.51 -38.76 3.65
N LYS A 419 -5.72 -38.72 3.08
CA LYS A 419 -6.05 -39.42 1.81
C LYS A 419 -6.27 -38.48 0.63
N ASN A 420 -6.37 -37.18 0.88
CA ASN A 420 -6.60 -36.15 -0.13
C ASN A 420 -5.95 -34.81 0.32
N ASP A 421 -5.94 -33.83 -0.58
CA ASP A 421 -5.27 -32.55 -0.34
C ASP A 421 -5.91 -31.75 0.81
N GLU A 422 -7.22 -31.87 1.01
CA GLU A 422 -7.95 -31.24 2.11
C GLU A 422 -7.52 -31.78 3.47
N ALA A 423 -7.30 -33.11 3.56
CA ALA A 423 -6.78 -33.75 4.76
C ALA A 423 -5.32 -33.36 5.04
N VAL A 424 -4.50 -33.17 3.99
CA VAL A 424 -3.13 -32.64 4.11
C VAL A 424 -3.15 -31.21 4.65
N VAL A 425 -4.00 -30.35 4.11
CA VAL A 425 -4.18 -28.97 4.62
C VAL A 425 -4.67 -28.99 6.07
N SER A 426 -5.65 -29.82 6.39
CA SER A 426 -6.17 -29.95 7.76
C SER A 426 -5.08 -30.41 8.74
N TYR A 427 -4.26 -31.38 8.34
CA TYR A 427 -3.10 -31.81 9.12
C TYR A 427 -2.13 -30.64 9.37
N ALA A 428 -1.77 -29.89 8.32
CA ALA A 428 -0.85 -28.75 8.44
C ALA A 428 -1.39 -27.64 9.36
N VAL A 429 -2.69 -27.32 9.26
CA VAL A 429 -3.36 -26.37 10.17
C VAL A 429 -3.28 -26.84 11.62
N GLU A 430 -3.55 -28.11 11.88
CA GLU A 430 -3.44 -28.66 13.24
C GLU A 430 -1.99 -28.69 13.75
N GLN A 431 -1.00 -28.93 12.89
CA GLN A 431 0.41 -28.83 13.30
C GLN A 431 0.81 -27.38 13.60
N LEU A 432 0.32 -26.40 12.84
CA LEU A 432 0.55 -24.97 13.08
C LEU A 432 -0.10 -24.50 14.39
N LYS A 433 -1.36 -24.88 14.64
CA LYS A 433 -2.07 -24.56 15.89
C LYS A 433 -1.37 -25.11 17.13
N HIS A 434 -0.80 -26.31 17.02
CA HIS A 434 -0.06 -26.94 18.12
C HIS A 434 1.44 -26.58 18.15
N GLY A 435 1.90 -25.68 17.26
CA GLY A 435 3.30 -25.25 17.20
C GLY A 435 4.32 -26.32 16.79
N LYS A 436 3.85 -27.44 16.23
CA LYS A 436 4.68 -28.55 15.70
C LYS A 436 5.20 -28.25 14.30
N LEU A 437 4.42 -27.50 13.52
CA LEU A 437 4.86 -26.79 12.33
C LEU A 437 4.87 -25.31 12.66
N LYS A 438 5.84 -24.56 12.14
CA LYS A 438 5.97 -23.10 12.36
C LYS A 438 6.24 -22.39 11.05
N PHE A 439 5.88 -21.11 10.98
CA PHE A 439 6.34 -20.28 9.87
C PHE A 439 7.83 -19.99 10.03
N SER A 440 8.57 -20.03 8.93
CA SER A 440 10.03 -19.78 8.94
C SER A 440 10.39 -18.39 9.48
N VAL A 441 9.52 -17.40 9.27
CA VAL A 441 9.70 -16.01 9.71
C VAL A 441 9.77 -15.87 11.24
N GLU A 442 9.29 -16.87 11.98
CA GLU A 442 9.40 -16.91 13.45
C GLU A 442 10.83 -17.21 13.92
N ASP A 443 11.68 -17.80 13.06
CA ASP A 443 13.08 -18.12 13.35
C ASP A 443 13.94 -17.99 12.06
N PRO A 444 14.05 -16.79 11.47
CA PRO A 444 14.69 -16.60 10.16
C PRO A 444 16.21 -16.83 10.18
N ASP A 445 16.79 -16.90 11.38
CA ASP A 445 18.21 -17.18 11.65
C ASP A 445 18.47 -18.66 11.97
N ALA A 446 17.48 -19.53 11.82
CA ALA A 446 17.74 -20.98 11.77
C ALA A 446 18.20 -21.39 10.36
N PRO A 447 19.21 -22.27 10.21
CA PRO A 447 19.74 -22.67 8.90
C PRO A 447 18.71 -23.23 7.92
N GLU A 448 17.64 -23.85 8.40
CA GLU A 448 16.54 -24.36 7.58
C GLU A 448 15.58 -23.26 7.05
N ASN A 449 15.66 -22.03 7.56
CA ASN A 449 14.67 -20.97 7.34
C ASN A 449 15.10 -19.84 6.41
N TRP A 450 16.34 -19.81 5.93
CA TRP A 450 16.84 -18.75 5.05
C TRP A 450 17.09 -19.25 3.62
N PRO A 451 17.03 -18.34 2.61
CA PRO A 451 17.30 -18.70 1.22
C PRO A 451 18.76 -19.09 0.98
N ARG A 452 18.97 -20.05 0.07
CA ARG A 452 20.31 -20.58 -0.25
C ARG A 452 20.83 -20.19 -1.62
N VAL A 453 19.94 -19.95 -2.58
CA VAL A 453 20.31 -19.63 -3.96
C VAL A 453 19.64 -18.34 -4.37
N TRP A 454 20.42 -17.42 -4.93
CA TRP A 454 19.91 -16.15 -5.43
C TRP A 454 20.32 -15.93 -6.88
N TYR A 455 19.32 -15.88 -7.77
CA TYR A 455 19.51 -15.44 -9.15
C TYR A 455 19.25 -13.94 -9.25
N ILE A 456 20.19 -13.22 -9.86
CA ILE A 456 20.09 -11.80 -10.18
C ILE A 456 20.15 -11.67 -11.70
N TRP A 457 19.12 -11.10 -12.31
CA TRP A 457 19.11 -10.83 -13.75
C TRP A 457 18.31 -9.56 -14.02
N ARG A 458 18.70 -8.82 -15.07
CA ARG A 458 18.04 -7.56 -15.49
C ARG A 458 18.03 -6.47 -14.40
N GLY A 459 18.93 -6.54 -13.43
CA GLY A 459 19.07 -5.54 -12.36
C GLY A 459 20.44 -5.62 -11.70
N ASN A 460 20.90 -4.50 -11.14
CA ASN A 460 22.11 -4.43 -10.32
C ASN A 460 21.71 -4.31 -8.84
N ALA A 461 21.26 -5.43 -8.27
CA ALA A 461 20.66 -5.44 -6.93
C ALA A 461 21.61 -4.88 -5.87
N LEU A 462 22.86 -5.38 -5.82
CA LEU A 462 23.80 -5.09 -4.73
C LEU A 462 24.26 -3.63 -4.69
N MET A 463 24.23 -2.88 -5.80
CA MET A 463 24.60 -1.45 -5.79
C MET A 463 23.39 -0.50 -5.86
N ALA A 464 22.34 -0.87 -6.58
CA ALA A 464 21.25 0.07 -6.89
C ALA A 464 20.04 -0.08 -5.96
N SER A 465 19.50 -1.29 -5.83
CA SER A 465 18.21 -1.50 -5.17
C SER A 465 18.29 -2.04 -3.75
N ALA A 466 19.41 -2.67 -3.35
CA ALA A 466 19.66 -3.18 -2.00
C ALA A 466 19.92 -2.03 -1.01
N LYS A 467 18.87 -1.58 -0.31
CA LYS A 467 19.03 -0.63 0.80
C LYS A 467 19.66 -1.36 1.98
N GLY A 468 20.66 -0.73 2.60
CA GLY A 468 21.48 -1.39 3.61
C GLY A 468 22.56 -2.29 3.01
N HIS A 469 23.29 -1.79 2.01
CA HIS A 469 24.33 -2.53 1.26
C HIS A 469 25.25 -3.39 2.15
N GLU A 470 25.79 -2.80 3.21
CA GLU A 470 26.71 -3.49 4.12
C GLU A 470 26.07 -4.71 4.81
N TYR A 471 24.75 -4.68 5.05
CA TYR A 471 24.02 -5.81 5.63
C TYR A 471 23.84 -6.96 4.61
N PHE A 472 23.73 -6.64 3.31
CA PHE A 472 23.78 -7.67 2.28
C PHE A 472 25.16 -8.33 2.23
N LEU A 473 26.24 -7.53 2.26
CA LEU A 473 27.61 -8.06 2.29
C LEU A 473 27.84 -8.96 3.52
N LYS A 474 27.42 -8.53 4.71
CA LYS A 474 27.56 -9.28 5.96
C LYS A 474 26.70 -10.55 5.99
N HIS A 475 25.39 -10.42 5.81
CA HIS A 475 24.44 -11.49 6.11
C HIS A 475 24.13 -12.38 4.91
N TYR A 476 24.07 -11.85 3.69
CA TYR A 476 23.87 -12.68 2.50
C TYR A 476 25.17 -13.30 2.01
N LEU A 477 26.20 -12.47 1.79
CA LEU A 477 27.42 -12.90 1.11
C LEU A 477 28.50 -13.41 2.07
N GLY A 478 28.49 -12.96 3.33
CA GLY A 478 29.52 -13.31 4.30
C GLY A 478 30.90 -12.73 3.96
N THR A 479 30.92 -11.58 3.26
CA THR A 479 32.16 -10.91 2.83
C THR A 479 32.58 -9.81 3.80
N HIS A 480 33.74 -9.20 3.52
CA HIS A 480 34.09 -7.92 4.14
C HIS A 480 32.94 -6.91 3.99
N ASN A 481 32.71 -6.14 5.04
CA ASN A 481 31.73 -5.07 5.10
C ASN A 481 32.26 -3.97 6.03
N ASN A 482 31.66 -2.78 5.94
CA ASN A 482 32.00 -1.61 6.74
C ASN A 482 30.86 -1.21 7.68
N ALA A 483 30.02 -2.16 8.11
CA ALA A 483 28.97 -1.87 9.08
C ALA A 483 29.58 -1.47 10.43
N ILE A 484 29.12 -0.36 11.00
CA ILE A 484 29.57 0.17 12.30
C ILE A 484 28.51 0.03 13.40
N SER A 485 27.33 -0.45 13.06
CA SER A 485 26.19 -0.61 13.98
C SER A 485 26.28 -1.93 14.74
N ASP A 486 25.85 -1.91 15.99
CA ASP A 486 25.71 -3.12 16.81
C ASP A 486 24.47 -3.91 16.37
N ASP A 487 24.59 -5.22 16.21
CA ASP A 487 23.51 -6.12 15.75
C ASP A 487 22.67 -6.70 16.89
N ASN A 488 22.64 -5.99 18.02
CA ASN A 488 21.88 -6.33 19.23
C ASN A 488 20.85 -5.27 19.64
N LEU A 489 20.58 -4.27 18.79
CA LEU A 489 19.66 -3.16 19.12
C LEU A 489 18.21 -3.63 19.30
N ALA A 490 17.81 -4.70 18.62
CA ALA A 490 16.50 -5.32 18.76
C ALA A 490 16.38 -6.30 19.95
N GLU A 491 17.45 -6.54 20.70
CA GLU A 491 17.45 -7.52 21.80
C GLU A 491 16.47 -7.08 22.91
N GLY A 492 15.45 -7.91 23.15
CA GLY A 492 14.41 -7.65 24.15
C GLY A 492 13.24 -6.76 23.69
N SER A 493 13.34 -6.11 22.52
CA SER A 493 12.23 -5.34 21.92
C SER A 493 11.41 -6.18 20.95
N ALA A 494 12.05 -7.05 20.14
CA ALA A 494 11.37 -8.00 19.27
C ALA A 494 10.95 -9.27 20.05
N ARG A 495 9.66 -9.67 19.96
CA ARG A 495 9.04 -10.70 20.81
C ARG A 495 8.40 -11.86 20.04
N GLU A 496 8.07 -11.67 18.78
CA GLU A 496 7.41 -12.67 17.92
C GLU A 496 8.43 -13.43 17.03
N VAL A 497 9.70 -13.02 17.06
CA VAL A 497 10.83 -13.65 16.36
C VAL A 497 11.83 -14.21 17.36
N LYS A 498 12.43 -15.35 17.05
CA LYS A 498 13.47 -15.94 17.88
C LYS A 498 14.77 -15.16 17.75
N TRP A 499 15.32 -14.78 18.90
CA TRP A 499 16.63 -14.12 18.99
C TRP A 499 17.78 -15.14 19.02
N HIS A 500 18.76 -14.94 18.16
CA HIS A 500 20.06 -15.62 18.23
C HIS A 500 21.13 -14.59 18.57
N LYS A 501 21.93 -14.86 19.61
CA LYS A 501 22.97 -13.93 20.08
C LYS A 501 23.95 -13.54 18.97
N ASN A 502 24.34 -14.50 18.13
CA ASN A 502 25.17 -14.26 16.97
C ASN A 502 24.30 -14.43 15.72
N ALA A 503 24.17 -13.37 14.93
CA ALA A 503 23.51 -13.46 13.64
C ALA A 503 24.34 -14.32 12.67
N PRO A 504 23.71 -15.19 11.87
CA PRO A 504 24.37 -15.88 10.76
C PRO A 504 24.94 -14.89 9.72
N GLN A 505 26.02 -15.29 9.08
CA GLN A 505 26.68 -14.57 7.99
C GLN A 505 26.85 -15.52 6.80
N GLY A 506 26.81 -14.99 5.58
CA GLY A 506 26.92 -15.82 4.38
C GLY A 506 25.75 -16.80 4.21
N LYS A 507 24.51 -16.31 4.32
CA LYS A 507 23.29 -17.14 4.19
C LYS A 507 23.15 -17.76 2.79
N MET A 508 23.64 -17.10 1.75
CA MET A 508 23.59 -17.59 0.37
C MET A 508 24.70 -18.59 0.11
N ASP A 509 24.34 -19.79 -0.34
CA ASP A 509 25.28 -20.82 -0.77
C ASP A 509 25.72 -20.62 -2.24
N LEU A 510 24.88 -19.93 -3.05
CA LEU A 510 25.17 -19.63 -4.45
C LEU A 510 24.45 -18.35 -4.91
N VAL A 511 25.21 -17.41 -5.46
CA VAL A 511 24.73 -16.21 -6.14
C VAL A 511 25.09 -16.28 -7.62
N VAL A 512 24.08 -16.20 -8.49
CA VAL A 512 24.23 -16.27 -9.95
C VAL A 512 23.73 -14.97 -10.57
N ASP A 513 24.59 -14.27 -11.32
CA ASP A 513 24.23 -13.05 -12.04
C ASP A 513 24.20 -13.28 -13.55
N LEU A 514 23.14 -12.80 -14.21
CA LEU A 514 23.01 -12.78 -15.68
C LEU A 514 23.12 -11.33 -16.15
N ASN A 515 24.21 -11.03 -16.86
CA ASN A 515 24.48 -9.66 -17.31
C ASN A 515 25.24 -9.63 -18.63
N PHE A 516 25.06 -8.55 -19.38
CA PHE A 516 25.88 -8.23 -20.56
C PHE A 516 27.07 -7.32 -20.21
N ARG A 517 27.17 -6.85 -18.96
CA ARG A 517 28.29 -6.05 -18.44
C ARG A 517 28.67 -6.51 -17.03
N MET A 518 29.94 -6.43 -16.68
CA MET A 518 30.41 -6.73 -15.32
C MET A 518 30.00 -5.61 -14.36
N ASP A 519 28.81 -5.69 -13.80
CA ASP A 519 28.33 -4.73 -12.81
C ASP A 519 28.69 -5.14 -11.38
N THR A 520 28.27 -4.35 -10.40
CA THR A 520 28.59 -4.64 -9.00
C THR A 520 27.97 -5.95 -8.53
N SER A 521 26.78 -6.31 -8.99
CA SER A 521 26.15 -7.58 -8.60
C SER A 521 26.92 -8.76 -9.19
N ALA A 522 27.29 -8.67 -10.46
CA ALA A 522 28.15 -9.66 -11.11
C ALA A 522 29.52 -9.80 -10.42
N LEU A 523 30.14 -8.70 -9.99
CA LEU A 523 31.43 -8.71 -9.31
C LEU A 523 31.42 -9.46 -7.97
N TYR A 524 30.27 -9.47 -7.28
CA TYR A 524 30.06 -10.15 -6.00
C TYR A 524 29.39 -11.53 -6.15
N SER A 525 29.10 -11.97 -7.38
CA SER A 525 28.43 -13.26 -7.63
C SER A 525 29.43 -14.39 -7.82
N ASP A 526 29.03 -15.60 -7.45
CA ASP A 526 29.86 -16.81 -7.62
C ASP A 526 29.93 -17.24 -9.08
N ILE A 527 28.82 -17.06 -9.81
CA ILE A 527 28.70 -17.39 -11.24
C ILE A 527 28.16 -16.17 -11.98
N VAL A 528 28.83 -15.81 -13.07
CA VAL A 528 28.36 -14.79 -14.01
C VAL A 528 28.07 -15.47 -15.35
N LEU A 529 26.83 -15.32 -15.83
CA LEU A 529 26.37 -15.84 -17.10
C LEU A 529 26.22 -14.70 -18.11
N PRO A 530 26.86 -14.77 -19.29
CA PRO A 530 26.82 -13.69 -20.27
C PRO A 530 25.43 -13.60 -20.91
N ALA A 531 24.67 -12.57 -20.55
CA ALA A 531 23.37 -12.28 -21.15
C ALA A 531 23.53 -11.49 -22.46
N ALA A 532 22.65 -11.72 -23.43
CA ALA A 532 22.59 -10.94 -24.67
C ALA A 532 22.11 -9.51 -24.40
N THR A 533 22.64 -8.54 -25.14
CA THR A 533 22.19 -7.14 -25.08
C THR A 533 20.78 -6.99 -25.65
N TRP A 534 20.21 -5.78 -25.54
CA TRP A 534 18.88 -5.48 -26.07
C TRP A 534 18.78 -5.56 -27.60
N TYR A 535 19.91 -5.47 -28.32
CA TYR A 535 19.97 -5.53 -29.79
C TYR A 535 20.27 -6.93 -30.32
N GLU A 536 20.36 -7.93 -29.45
CA GLU A 536 20.75 -9.31 -29.79
C GLU A 536 19.69 -10.32 -29.35
N LYS A 537 18.47 -9.85 -29.03
CA LYS A 537 17.37 -10.72 -28.59
C LYS A 537 16.00 -10.18 -28.99
N ALA A 538 15.06 -11.11 -29.09
CA ALA A 538 13.64 -10.79 -29.25
C ALA A 538 12.95 -10.67 -27.89
N ASP A 539 12.25 -9.57 -27.66
CA ASP A 539 11.42 -9.34 -26.47
C ASP A 539 10.36 -8.24 -26.77
N LEU A 540 9.47 -7.92 -25.83
CA LEU A 540 8.48 -6.85 -25.93
C LEU A 540 8.68 -5.79 -24.84
N ASN A 541 8.30 -4.55 -25.14
CA ASN A 541 8.34 -3.42 -24.20
C ASN A 541 7.04 -2.59 -24.25
N SER A 542 6.57 -2.16 -23.08
CA SER A 542 5.45 -1.22 -22.88
C SER A 542 5.69 -0.35 -21.66
N THR A 543 5.07 0.83 -21.58
CA THR A 543 5.25 1.79 -20.46
C THR A 543 3.95 2.51 -20.15
N ASP A 544 3.89 3.15 -18.98
CA ASP A 544 2.84 4.07 -18.53
C ASP A 544 2.65 5.27 -19.46
N MET A 545 3.74 5.74 -20.06
CA MET A 545 3.82 7.05 -20.73
C MET A 545 3.06 7.10 -22.06
N HIS A 546 2.87 5.96 -22.72
CA HIS A 546 2.21 5.89 -24.03
C HIS A 546 1.49 4.56 -24.23
N SER A 547 0.58 4.50 -25.21
CA SER A 547 -0.25 3.33 -25.48
C SER A 547 0.32 2.33 -26.50
N PHE A 548 1.59 2.46 -26.88
CA PHE A 548 2.26 1.54 -27.82
C PHE A 548 2.92 0.35 -27.11
N ILE A 549 2.89 -0.81 -27.78
CA ILE A 549 3.73 -1.97 -27.50
C ILE A 549 4.67 -2.13 -28.69
N HIS A 550 5.97 -2.27 -28.43
CA HIS A 550 6.97 -2.42 -29.48
C HIS A 550 8.03 -3.47 -29.10
N PRO A 551 8.70 -4.09 -30.09
CA PRO A 551 9.66 -5.15 -29.81
C PRO A 551 11.06 -4.62 -29.48
N LEU A 552 11.85 -5.49 -28.86
CA LEU A 552 13.30 -5.57 -29.05
C LEU A 552 13.55 -6.59 -30.17
N SER A 553 14.53 -6.34 -31.03
CA SER A 553 14.84 -7.18 -32.18
C SER A 553 16.31 -7.51 -32.24
N GLU A 554 16.62 -8.75 -32.62
CA GLU A 554 17.97 -9.21 -32.89
C GLU A 554 18.49 -8.56 -34.18
N ALA A 555 19.33 -7.53 -34.04
CA ALA A 555 20.04 -6.89 -35.14
C ALA A 555 21.21 -7.75 -35.64
N VAL A 556 21.87 -8.44 -34.71
CA VAL A 556 22.90 -9.46 -34.94
C VAL A 556 22.76 -10.58 -33.91
N PRO A 557 23.24 -11.79 -34.18
CA PRO A 557 23.26 -12.86 -33.17
C PRO A 557 24.04 -12.43 -31.91
N PRO A 558 23.66 -12.96 -30.71
CA PRO A 558 24.40 -12.71 -29.48
C PRO A 558 25.92 -12.92 -29.65
N ALA A 559 26.70 -11.88 -29.34
CA ALA A 559 28.14 -11.94 -29.47
C ALA A 559 28.80 -12.94 -28.48
N TRP A 560 29.93 -13.52 -28.90
CA TRP A 560 30.68 -14.52 -28.12
C TRP A 560 29.82 -15.72 -27.70
N GLU A 561 29.79 -16.02 -26.40
CA GLU A 561 29.00 -17.10 -25.82
C GLU A 561 27.73 -16.57 -25.12
N SER A 562 27.38 -15.30 -25.34
CA SER A 562 26.20 -14.71 -24.74
C SER A 562 24.91 -15.36 -25.28
N LYS A 563 23.87 -15.36 -24.46
CA LYS A 563 22.56 -15.92 -24.79
C LYS A 563 21.47 -15.02 -24.23
N SER A 564 20.28 -15.02 -24.84
CA SER A 564 19.15 -14.30 -24.24
C SER A 564 18.79 -14.90 -22.88
N ASP A 565 18.23 -14.10 -21.97
CA ASP A 565 17.81 -14.56 -20.64
C ASP A 565 16.91 -15.81 -20.75
N TRP A 566 16.00 -15.80 -21.73
CA TRP A 566 15.13 -16.93 -22.07
C TRP A 566 15.91 -18.20 -22.43
N GLN A 567 16.92 -18.10 -23.29
CA GLN A 567 17.76 -19.26 -23.67
C GLN A 567 18.59 -19.78 -22.49
N ILE A 568 19.08 -18.88 -21.63
CA ILE A 568 19.84 -19.26 -20.43
C ILE A 568 18.93 -20.06 -19.48
N PHE A 569 17.78 -19.51 -19.09
CA PHE A 569 16.86 -20.22 -18.20
C PHE A 569 16.30 -21.51 -18.81
N ARG A 570 16.07 -21.56 -20.13
CA ARG A 570 15.71 -22.80 -20.83
C ARG A 570 16.80 -23.87 -20.71
N ALA A 571 18.07 -23.50 -20.84
CA ALA A 571 19.19 -24.43 -20.70
C ALA A 571 19.35 -24.91 -19.25
N ILE A 572 19.19 -24.02 -18.27
CA ILE A 572 19.18 -24.35 -16.84
C ILE A 572 18.04 -25.31 -16.53
N ALA A 573 16.82 -25.02 -16.99
CA ALA A 573 15.65 -25.88 -16.79
C ALA A 573 15.86 -27.28 -17.36
N LYS A 574 16.37 -27.37 -18.61
CA LYS A 574 16.71 -28.67 -19.22
C LYS A 574 17.72 -29.44 -18.37
N LYS A 575 18.78 -28.79 -17.89
CA LYS A 575 19.81 -29.47 -17.10
C LYS A 575 19.29 -29.85 -15.70
N PHE A 576 18.45 -29.01 -15.11
CA PHE A 576 17.76 -29.31 -13.86
C PHE A 576 16.92 -30.58 -13.99
N SER A 577 16.09 -30.68 -15.04
CA SER A 577 15.28 -31.85 -15.37
C SER A 577 16.11 -33.14 -15.48
N GLU A 578 17.23 -33.11 -16.22
CA GLU A 578 18.16 -34.25 -16.34
C GLU A 578 18.72 -34.72 -14.97
N LEU A 579 19.02 -33.77 -14.08
CA LEU A 579 19.54 -34.08 -12.73
C LEU A 579 18.43 -34.48 -11.77
N ALA A 580 17.21 -33.97 -11.97
CA ALA A 580 16.04 -34.25 -11.16
C ALA A 580 15.63 -35.72 -11.26
N GLU A 581 15.85 -36.42 -12.37
CA GLU A 581 15.54 -37.86 -12.49
C GLU A 581 16.12 -38.71 -11.34
N LYS A 582 17.28 -38.33 -10.80
CA LYS A 582 17.91 -39.02 -9.67
C LYS A 582 17.29 -38.66 -8.32
N HIS A 583 16.87 -37.42 -8.13
CA HIS A 583 16.49 -36.85 -6.83
C HIS A 583 14.96 -36.71 -6.64
N PHE A 584 14.23 -36.59 -7.74
CA PHE A 584 12.78 -36.47 -7.87
C PHE A 584 12.29 -37.36 -9.03
N PRO A 585 12.45 -38.70 -8.93
CA PRO A 585 12.09 -39.62 -10.01
C PRO A 585 10.59 -39.66 -10.32
N GLU A 586 9.75 -39.22 -9.38
CA GLU A 586 8.28 -39.20 -9.49
C GLU A 586 7.75 -37.80 -9.15
N PRO A 587 6.56 -37.43 -9.66
CA PRO A 587 5.90 -36.19 -9.25
C PRO A 587 5.71 -36.11 -7.73
N VAL A 588 5.99 -34.94 -7.16
CA VAL A 588 5.88 -34.70 -5.72
C VAL A 588 4.80 -33.68 -5.40
N LYS A 589 4.15 -33.86 -4.25
CA LYS A 589 3.16 -32.90 -3.72
C LYS A 589 3.84 -31.88 -2.81
N ASP A 590 3.58 -30.61 -3.07
CA ASP A 590 4.14 -29.44 -2.39
C ASP A 590 3.04 -28.66 -1.66
N LEU A 591 3.19 -28.47 -0.35
CA LEU A 591 2.31 -27.60 0.43
C LEU A 591 2.72 -26.13 0.25
N VAL A 592 1.84 -25.34 -0.35
CA VAL A 592 2.07 -23.92 -0.63
C VAL A 592 1.13 -23.07 0.22
N ALA A 593 1.70 -22.12 0.97
CA ALA A 593 0.95 -21.03 1.58
C ALA A 593 0.87 -19.82 0.64
N SER A 594 -0.28 -19.18 0.54
CA SER A 594 -0.49 -17.96 -0.26
C SER A 594 -1.18 -16.91 0.60
N PRO A 595 -0.78 -15.63 0.49
CA PRO A 595 -1.46 -14.57 1.23
C PRO A 595 -2.90 -14.40 0.74
N LEU A 596 -3.71 -13.71 1.54
CA LEU A 596 -5.05 -13.26 1.22
C LEU A 596 -4.93 -12.19 0.13
N ALA A 597 -5.16 -12.62 -1.12
CA ALA A 597 -4.94 -11.76 -2.27
C ALA A 597 -6.07 -10.73 -2.44
N HIS A 598 -5.69 -9.48 -2.70
CA HIS A 598 -6.58 -8.47 -3.28
C HIS A 598 -7.11 -8.95 -4.63
N ASP A 599 -8.25 -8.40 -5.06
CA ASP A 599 -8.94 -8.79 -6.30
C ASP A 599 -9.36 -10.27 -6.34
N THR A 600 -9.50 -10.88 -5.16
CA THR A 600 -10.09 -12.19 -4.97
C THR A 600 -11.11 -12.14 -3.83
N ALA A 601 -11.98 -13.16 -3.73
CA ALA A 601 -12.93 -13.27 -2.62
C ALA A 601 -12.24 -13.33 -1.23
N ALA A 602 -10.93 -13.60 -1.16
CA ALA A 602 -10.18 -13.59 0.09
C ALA A 602 -9.96 -12.16 0.64
N GLU A 603 -10.20 -11.10 -0.14
CA GLU A 603 -10.03 -9.71 0.33
C GLU A 603 -11.07 -9.31 1.38
N ILE A 604 -12.23 -10.00 1.41
CA ILE A 604 -13.25 -9.85 2.44
C ILE A 604 -13.00 -10.81 3.61
N ALA A 605 -11.83 -10.64 4.25
CA ALA A 605 -11.28 -11.55 5.26
C ALA A 605 -11.80 -11.30 6.69
N GLN A 606 -11.23 -10.31 7.38
CA GLN A 606 -11.49 -10.03 8.78
C GLN A 606 -12.03 -8.61 8.98
N PRO A 607 -13.18 -8.44 9.68
CA PRO A 607 -13.71 -7.11 10.01
C PRO A 607 -12.93 -6.42 11.15
N ASP A 608 -12.18 -7.20 11.92
CA ASP A 608 -11.36 -6.85 13.07
C ASP A 608 -9.99 -7.51 12.96
N ILE A 609 -8.94 -6.88 13.45
CA ILE A 609 -7.61 -7.49 13.51
C ILE A 609 -7.59 -8.48 14.68
N LYS A 610 -7.68 -9.78 14.38
CA LYS A 610 -7.63 -10.88 15.36
C LYS A 610 -6.54 -11.88 15.02
N ASP A 611 -5.94 -12.47 16.05
CA ASP A 611 -4.85 -13.43 15.95
C ASP A 611 -5.29 -14.84 16.34
N TRP A 612 -5.25 -15.77 15.39
CA TRP A 612 -5.65 -17.15 15.60
C TRP A 612 -4.67 -17.93 16.49
N LEU A 613 -3.40 -17.55 16.50
CA LEU A 613 -2.39 -18.22 17.34
C LEU A 613 -2.61 -17.91 18.82
N ARG A 614 -3.22 -16.76 19.12
CA ARG A 614 -3.61 -16.34 20.47
C ARG A 614 -5.01 -16.81 20.87
N GLY A 615 -5.71 -17.53 19.99
CA GLY A 615 -7.08 -18.01 20.24
C GLY A 615 -8.16 -16.93 20.11
N GLU A 616 -7.85 -15.76 19.54
CA GLU A 616 -8.81 -14.64 19.37
C GLU A 616 -9.83 -14.93 18.25
N VAL A 617 -9.46 -15.81 17.30
CA VAL A 617 -10.29 -16.28 16.18
C VAL A 617 -9.86 -17.69 15.76
N GLU A 618 -10.73 -18.43 15.10
CA GLU A 618 -10.38 -19.73 14.52
C GLU A 618 -9.33 -19.58 13.40
N ALA A 619 -8.42 -20.55 13.29
CA ALA A 619 -7.43 -20.63 12.21
C ALA A 619 -8.08 -21.22 10.94
N ILE A 620 -8.49 -20.35 10.02
CA ILE A 620 -9.21 -20.70 8.80
C ILE A 620 -8.33 -20.30 7.61
N PRO A 621 -7.74 -21.27 6.88
CA PRO A 621 -6.95 -21.00 5.68
C PRO A 621 -7.71 -20.15 4.68
N GLY A 622 -7.09 -19.07 4.20
CA GLY A 622 -7.71 -18.16 3.23
C GLY A 622 -8.69 -17.16 3.84
N LYS A 623 -8.75 -17.04 5.17
CA LYS A 623 -9.58 -16.03 5.85
C LYS A 623 -8.88 -15.37 7.05
N THR A 624 -8.36 -16.16 7.99
CA THR A 624 -7.67 -15.64 9.19
C THR A 624 -6.20 -16.00 9.23
N MET A 625 -5.75 -16.86 8.30
CA MET A 625 -4.37 -17.26 8.05
C MET A 625 -4.14 -17.39 6.53
N PRO A 626 -2.90 -17.59 6.05
CA PRO A 626 -2.65 -17.83 4.62
C PRO A 626 -3.54 -18.94 4.05
N GLY A 627 -3.94 -18.81 2.78
CA GLY A 627 -4.50 -19.94 2.05
C GLY A 627 -3.45 -21.05 1.93
N LEU A 628 -3.85 -22.30 2.15
CA LEU A 628 -2.97 -23.47 2.01
C LEU A 628 -3.48 -24.34 0.87
N LYS A 629 -2.59 -24.74 -0.03
CA LYS A 629 -2.91 -25.61 -1.17
C LYS A 629 -1.81 -26.63 -1.40
N VAL A 630 -2.19 -27.83 -1.85
CA VAL A 630 -1.25 -28.82 -2.36
C VAL A 630 -1.08 -28.60 -3.86
N VAL A 631 0.16 -28.59 -4.33
CA VAL A 631 0.52 -28.47 -5.75
C VAL A 631 1.39 -29.65 -6.13
N THR A 632 0.97 -30.42 -7.13
CA THR A 632 1.81 -31.49 -7.69
C THR A 632 2.83 -30.89 -8.66
N ARG A 633 4.11 -31.26 -8.50
CA ARG A 633 5.21 -30.84 -9.35
C ARG A 633 5.90 -32.05 -9.95
N ASP A 634 5.98 -32.07 -11.27
CA ASP A 634 6.86 -32.98 -11.99
C ASP A 634 8.16 -32.23 -12.28
N TYR A 635 9.26 -32.71 -11.72
CA TYR A 635 10.57 -32.07 -11.84
C TYR A 635 11.40 -32.64 -13.00
N LYS A 636 10.96 -33.74 -13.64
CA LYS A 636 11.65 -34.39 -14.75
C LYS A 636 11.51 -33.63 -16.07
#